data_AF-A0A2E2WW10-F1
#
_entry.id   AF-A0A2E2WW10-F1
#
_cell.length_a   1.000
_cell.length_b   1.000
_cell.length_c   1.000
_cell.angle_alpha   90.00
_cell.angle_beta   90.00
_cell.angle_gamma   90.00
#
_symmetry.space_group_name_H-M   'P 1'
#
loop_
_entity.id
_entity.type
_entity.pdbx_description
1 polymer ?
#
loop_
_entity_poly.entity_id
_entity_poly.type
_entity_poly.pdbx_seq_one_letter_code
_entity_poly.pdbx_strand_id
1 'polypeptide(L)'
;MFELYKNKIIKSFQNCNKGVENFDSVKYYWGLIGYFITFFIFDWVVMKNTIYFFDFILCITISIYFSWHIYAIYKCKPKKEKLSKAEKLVKKQQMRSERFKIIRDKIFLRRSIAKFNAPFVMTIVNLYIIANYCSKIYY
;
A
#
# COMPACT_ATOMS: atom_id res chain seq x y z
N MET A 1 4.24 15.10 -22.52
CA MET A 1 4.51 14.82 -21.08
C MET A 1 3.47 13.88 -20.47
N PHE A 2 2.17 14.14 -20.61
CA PHE A 2 1.07 13.29 -20.11
C PHE A 2 1.13 11.82 -20.57
N GLU A 3 1.40 11.57 -21.85
CA GLU A 3 1.56 10.22 -22.43
C GLU A 3 2.65 9.38 -21.74
N LEU A 4 3.78 10.01 -21.36
CA LEU A 4 4.87 9.32 -20.65
C LEU A 4 4.44 8.88 -19.24
N TYR A 5 3.64 9.69 -18.55
CA TYR A 5 3.10 9.34 -17.23
C TYR A 5 2.07 8.22 -17.33
N LYS A 6 1.14 8.31 -18.30
CA LYS A 6 0.15 7.27 -18.56
C LYS A 6 0.81 5.92 -18.83
N ASN A 7 1.83 5.89 -19.68
CA ASN A 7 2.57 4.67 -19.98
C ASN A 7 3.30 4.09 -18.76
N LYS A 8 3.85 4.95 -17.88
CA LYS A 8 4.46 4.51 -16.62
C LYS A 8 3.44 3.89 -15.66
N ILE A 9 2.27 4.50 -15.52
CA ILE A 9 1.20 4.02 -14.63
C ILE A 9 0.69 2.65 -15.12
N ILE A 10 0.40 2.53 -16.42
CA ILE A 10 -0.07 1.28 -17.02
C ILE A 10 0.98 0.17 -16.84
N LYS A 11 2.25 0.48 -17.10
CA LYS A 11 3.33 -0.48 -16.91
C LYS A 11 3.47 -0.91 -15.45
N SER A 12 3.37 0.02 -14.50
CA SER A 12 3.41 -0.33 -13.07
C SER A 12 2.22 -1.19 -12.66
N PHE A 13 1.02 -0.87 -13.13
CA PHE A 13 -0.18 -1.68 -12.89
C PHE A 13 -0.01 -3.11 -13.45
N GLN A 14 0.49 -3.24 -14.68
CA GLN A 14 0.79 -4.54 -15.29
C GLN A 14 1.87 -5.31 -14.49
N ASN A 15 2.90 -4.63 -14.00
CA ASN A 15 3.93 -5.24 -13.17
C ASN A 15 3.38 -5.72 -11.82
N CYS A 16 2.50 -4.94 -11.17
CA CYS A 16 1.79 -5.34 -9.95
C CYS A 16 0.98 -6.61 -10.21
N ASN A 17 0.23 -6.64 -11.31
CA ASN A 17 -0.57 -7.80 -11.70
C ASN A 17 0.29 -9.01 -12.07
N LYS A 18 1.54 -8.83 -12.48
CA LYS A 18 2.48 -9.93 -12.72
C LYS A 18 3.26 -10.34 -11.46
N GLY A 19 3.22 -9.55 -10.38
CA GLY A 19 4.00 -9.80 -9.17
C GLY A 19 5.47 -9.42 -9.28
N VAL A 20 5.84 -8.63 -10.29
CA VAL A 20 7.24 -8.25 -10.60
C VAL A 20 7.55 -6.83 -10.10
N GLU A 21 6.51 -6.07 -9.73
CA GLU A 21 6.67 -4.73 -9.18
C GLU A 21 7.33 -4.76 -7.80
N ASN A 22 8.10 -3.72 -7.49
CA ASN A 22 8.72 -3.58 -6.18
C ASN A 22 7.62 -3.40 -5.11
N PHE A 23 7.71 -4.16 -4.01
CA PHE A 23 6.80 -4.05 -2.88
C PHE A 23 6.72 -2.64 -2.30
N ASP A 24 7.83 -1.89 -2.28
CA ASP A 24 7.80 -0.49 -1.83
C ASP A 24 7.00 0.40 -2.80
N SER A 25 7.05 0.16 -4.12
CA SER A 25 6.20 0.84 -5.09
C SER A 25 4.73 0.51 -4.83
N VAL A 26 4.38 -0.76 -4.62
CA VAL A 26 3.00 -1.16 -4.27
C VAL A 26 2.54 -0.44 -2.99
N LYS A 27 3.37 -0.41 -1.96
CA LYS A 27 3.03 0.21 -0.69
C LYS A 27 2.86 1.72 -0.76
N TYR A 28 3.83 2.43 -1.34
CA TYR A 28 3.83 3.90 -1.31
C TYR A 28 3.10 4.51 -2.50
N TYR A 29 3.29 3.98 -3.70
CA TYR A 29 2.68 4.57 -4.89
C TYR A 29 1.21 4.16 -5.02
N TRP A 30 0.88 2.88 -4.82
CA TRP A 30 -0.51 2.44 -4.91
C TRP A 30 -1.21 2.57 -3.56
N GLY A 31 -0.62 2.10 -2.46
CA GLY A 31 -1.24 2.18 -1.13
C GLY A 31 -1.42 3.60 -0.60
N LEU A 32 -0.33 4.33 -0.36
CA LEU A 32 -0.40 5.64 0.31
C LEU A 32 -1.20 6.67 -0.50
N ILE A 33 -1.06 6.70 -1.83
CA ILE A 33 -1.87 7.57 -2.69
C ILE A 33 -3.34 7.15 -2.64
N GLY A 34 -3.65 5.85 -2.71
CA GLY A 34 -5.01 5.34 -2.60
C GLY A 34 -5.66 5.73 -1.28
N TYR A 35 -4.94 5.57 -0.16
CA TYR A 35 -5.42 5.98 1.17
C TYR A 35 -5.71 7.48 1.23
N PHE A 36 -4.81 8.30 0.71
CA PHE A 36 -4.99 9.76 0.70
C PHE A 36 -6.24 10.16 -0.11
N ILE A 37 -6.40 9.61 -1.31
CA ILE A 37 -7.59 9.87 -2.15
C ILE A 37 -8.86 9.45 -1.42
N THR A 38 -8.88 8.28 -0.79
CA THR A 38 -10.07 7.81 -0.09
C THR A 38 -10.44 8.69 1.10
N PHE A 39 -9.50 8.99 1.98
CA PHE A 39 -9.78 9.78 3.19
C PHE A 39 -10.03 11.27 2.93
N PHE A 40 -9.44 11.87 1.90
CA PHE A 40 -9.61 13.31 1.66
C PHE A 40 -10.64 13.62 0.58
N ILE A 41 -10.69 12.83 -0.49
CA ILE A 41 -11.58 13.11 -1.62
C ILE A 41 -12.91 12.39 -1.42
N PHE A 42 -12.89 11.08 -1.22
CA PHE A 42 -14.14 10.32 -1.15
C PHE A 42 -14.93 10.57 0.14
N ASP A 43 -14.27 10.65 1.30
CA ASP A 43 -14.98 11.02 2.53
C ASP A 43 -15.61 12.42 2.42
N TRP A 44 -14.92 13.38 1.80
CA TRP A 44 -15.47 14.72 1.59
C TRP A 44 -16.67 14.72 0.63
N VAL A 45 -16.60 13.95 -0.46
CA VAL A 45 -17.71 13.80 -1.42
C VAL A 45 -18.91 13.16 -0.75
N VAL A 46 -18.74 12.07 0.00
CA VAL A 46 -19.82 11.38 0.71
C VAL A 46 -20.45 12.30 1.76
N MET A 47 -19.67 13.13 2.47
CA MET A 47 -20.22 14.09 3.43
C MET A 47 -21.02 15.23 2.78
N LYS A 48 -20.73 15.58 1.53
CA LYS A 48 -21.36 16.71 0.81
C LYS A 48 -22.54 16.28 -0.04
N ASN A 49 -22.63 15.02 -0.41
CA ASN A 49 -23.67 14.50 -1.28
C ASN A 49 -24.77 13.84 -0.43
N THR A 50 -26.03 14.12 -0.76
CA THR A 50 -27.19 13.50 -0.08
C THR A 50 -27.81 12.38 -0.92
N ILE A 51 -27.18 12.02 -2.04
CA ILE A 51 -27.72 11.08 -3.02
C ILE A 51 -27.10 9.69 -2.78
N TYR A 52 -27.83 8.83 -2.07
CA TYR A 52 -27.41 7.48 -1.70
C TYR A 52 -26.88 6.61 -2.87
N PHE A 53 -27.40 6.81 -4.07
CA PHE A 53 -26.93 6.09 -5.26
C PHE A 53 -25.45 6.37 -5.59
N PHE A 54 -25.00 7.61 -5.40
CA PHE A 54 -23.60 7.97 -5.63
C PHE A 54 -22.69 7.34 -4.56
N ASP A 55 -23.13 7.31 -3.30
CA ASP A 55 -22.37 6.69 -2.21
C ASP A 55 -22.22 5.18 -2.44
N PHE A 56 -23.25 4.53 -2.95
CA PHE A 56 -23.21 3.12 -3.35
C PHE A 56 -22.16 2.86 -4.44
N ILE A 57 -22.15 3.66 -5.52
CA ILE A 57 -21.16 3.54 -6.61
C ILE A 57 -19.73 3.77 -6.08
N LEU A 58 -19.54 4.79 -5.24
CA LEU A 58 -18.26 5.09 -4.62
C LEU A 58 -17.77 3.93 -3.76
N CYS A 59 -18.63 3.35 -2.94
CA CYS A 59 -18.30 2.20 -2.12
C CYS A 59 -17.90 0.98 -2.96
N ILE A 60 -18.62 0.67 -4.05
CA ILE A 60 -18.23 -0.41 -4.97
C ILE A 60 -16.84 -0.14 -5.55
N THR A 61 -16.60 1.09 -6.00
CA THR A 61 -15.33 1.49 -6.64
C THR A 61 -14.17 1.35 -5.66
N ILE A 62 -14.33 1.84 -4.44
CA ILE A 62 -13.36 1.72 -3.34
C ILE A 62 -13.12 0.26 -2.99
N SER A 63 -14.18 -0.55 -2.90
CA SER A 63 -14.08 -1.97 -2.58
C SER A 63 -13.29 -2.75 -3.62
N ILE A 64 -13.56 -2.50 -4.91
CA ILE A 64 -12.82 -3.12 -6.01
C ILE A 64 -11.34 -2.72 -5.95
N TYR A 65 -11.06 -1.42 -5.76
CA TYR A 65 -9.70 -0.92 -5.71
C TYR A 65 -8.90 -1.53 -4.56
N PHE A 66 -9.42 -1.51 -3.32
CA PHE A 66 -8.69 -2.04 -2.18
C PHE A 66 -8.61 -3.57 -2.19
N SER A 67 -9.59 -4.27 -2.77
CA SER A 67 -9.50 -5.71 -3.02
C SER A 67 -8.37 -6.03 -3.99
N TRP A 68 -8.26 -5.28 -5.10
CA TRP A 68 -7.13 -5.39 -6.02
C TRP A 68 -5.79 -5.06 -5.32
N HIS A 69 -5.77 -4.03 -4.47
CA HIS A 69 -4.55 -3.66 -3.75
C HIS A 69 -4.11 -4.76 -2.77
N ILE A 70 -5.04 -5.42 -2.06
CA ILE A 70 -4.75 -6.62 -1.25
C ILE A 70 -4.11 -7.69 -2.14
N TYR A 71 -4.71 -7.99 -3.29
CA TYR A 71 -4.14 -8.95 -4.24
C TYR A 71 -2.71 -8.59 -4.66
N ALA A 72 -2.47 -7.32 -5.05
CA ALA A 72 -1.17 -6.83 -5.47
C ALA A 72 -0.12 -6.92 -4.34
N ILE A 73 -0.50 -6.62 -3.10
CA ILE A 73 0.37 -6.74 -1.90
C ILE A 73 0.85 -8.18 -1.73
N TYR A 74 -0.06 -9.15 -1.79
CA TYR A 74 0.31 -10.56 -1.62
C TYR A 74 1.13 -11.09 -2.79
N LYS A 75 0.83 -10.63 -4.01
CA LYS A 75 1.55 -11.05 -5.22
C LYS A 75 2.97 -10.49 -5.28
N CYS A 76 3.16 -9.24 -4.86
CA CYS A 76 4.46 -8.54 -4.87
C CYS A 76 5.20 -8.63 -3.53
N LYS A 77 4.68 -9.40 -2.56
CA LYS A 77 5.30 -9.54 -1.24
C LYS A 77 6.74 -10.04 -1.40
N PRO A 78 7.73 -9.44 -0.69
CA PRO A 78 9.09 -9.94 -0.71
C PRO A 78 9.07 -11.39 -0.20
N LYS A 79 9.39 -12.33 -1.10
CA LYS A 79 9.67 -13.72 -0.71
C LYS A 79 10.87 -13.66 0.22
N LYS A 80 10.76 -14.25 1.41
CA LYS A 80 11.90 -14.35 2.32
C LYS A 80 13.00 -15.15 1.62
N GLU A 81 13.97 -14.49 1.02
CA GLU A 81 15.23 -15.14 0.66
C GLU A 81 15.80 -15.73 1.95
N LYS A 82 16.01 -17.05 1.96
CA LYS A 82 16.77 -17.73 3.02
C LYS A 82 18.23 -17.28 2.89
N LEU A 83 18.54 -16.06 3.35
CA LEU A 83 19.91 -15.53 3.39
C LEU A 83 20.81 -16.52 4.14
N SER A 84 21.87 -16.97 3.46
CA SER A 84 22.92 -17.79 4.07
C SER A 84 23.61 -17.01 5.20
N LYS A 85 24.18 -17.73 6.17
CA LYS A 85 24.88 -17.11 7.33
C LYS A 85 26.00 -16.15 6.87
N ALA A 86 26.63 -16.42 5.71
CA ALA A 86 27.68 -15.58 5.12
C ALA A 86 27.16 -14.24 4.58
N GLU A 87 26.01 -14.22 3.88
CA GLU A 87 25.43 -12.99 3.32
C GLU A 87 24.87 -12.06 4.41
N LYS A 88 24.43 -12.63 5.53
CA LYS A 88 24.02 -11.84 6.71
C LYS A 88 25.18 -11.07 7.35
N LEU A 89 26.40 -11.60 7.28
CA LEU A 89 27.61 -10.94 7.80
C LEU A 89 28.02 -9.77 6.91
N VAL A 90 27.95 -9.94 5.58
CA VAL A 90 28.25 -8.88 4.60
C VAL A 90 27.24 -7.73 4.70
N LYS A 91 25.93 -8.02 4.81
CA LYS A 91 24.91 -6.99 5.05
C LYS A 91 25.08 -6.27 6.40
N LYS A 92 25.57 -6.96 7.44
CA LYS A 92 25.89 -6.34 8.74
C LYS A 92 27.07 -5.39 8.66
N GLN A 93 28.09 -5.71 7.87
CA GLN A 93 29.23 -4.83 7.62
C GLN A 93 28.82 -3.60 6.80
N GLN A 94 27.97 -3.75 5.78
CA GLN A 94 27.41 -2.61 5.03
C GLN A 94 26.48 -1.74 5.89
N MET A 95 25.66 -2.30 6.78
CA MET A 95 24.82 -1.50 7.68
C MET A 95 25.60 -0.69 8.74
N ARG A 96 26.87 -1.04 9.02
CA ARG A 96 27.71 -0.25 9.95
C ARG A 96 28.14 1.10 9.38
N SER A 97 28.13 1.31 8.07
CA SER A 97 28.39 2.63 7.46
C SER A 97 27.15 3.53 7.41
N GLU A 98 25.94 2.96 7.57
CA GLU A 98 24.66 3.70 7.54
C GLU A 98 24.11 4.04 8.94
N ARG A 99 24.96 4.35 9.92
CA ARG A 99 24.52 4.63 11.32
C ARG A 99 23.47 5.73 11.43
N PHE A 100 23.53 6.75 10.57
CA PHE A 100 22.54 7.82 10.52
C PHE A 100 21.16 7.35 10.04
N LYS A 101 21.10 6.37 9.13
CA LYS A 101 19.86 5.78 8.61
C LYS A 101 19.15 4.94 9.67
N ILE A 102 19.92 4.26 10.52
CA ILE A 102 19.41 3.46 11.66
C ILE A 102 18.75 4.35 12.71
N ILE A 103 19.32 5.54 12.98
CA ILE A 103 18.74 6.50 13.91
C ILE A 103 17.45 7.09 13.32
N ARG A 104 17.47 7.49 12.04
CA ARG A 104 16.25 7.94 11.33
C ARG A 104 15.14 6.88 11.36
N ASP A 105 15.47 5.62 11.07
CA ASP A 105 14.52 4.51 11.09
C ASP A 105 14.04 4.14 12.51
N LYS A 106 14.80 4.49 13.56
CA LYS A 106 14.39 4.37 14.97
C LYS A 106 13.43 5.48 15.38
N ILE A 107 13.69 6.72 14.96
CA ILE A 107 12.83 7.88 15.22
C ILE A 107 11.50 7.74 14.46
N PHE A 108 11.55 7.24 13.22
CA PHE A 108 10.37 7.00 12.38
C PHE A 108 9.64 5.68 12.67
N LEU A 109 9.59 5.19 13.92
CA LEU A 109 8.81 3.97 14.31
C LEU A 109 9.01 2.74 13.39
N ARG A 110 10.04 2.73 12.54
CA ARG A 110 10.13 1.84 11.39
C ARG A 110 10.43 0.42 11.87
N ARG A 111 11.09 0.29 13.02
CA ARG A 111 11.30 -0.98 13.74
C ARG A 111 10.06 -1.54 14.43
N SER A 112 9.11 -0.71 14.89
CA SER A 112 7.87 -1.19 15.50
C SER A 112 6.95 -1.76 14.43
N ILE A 113 6.80 -1.02 13.32
CA ILE A 113 6.01 -1.47 12.17
C ILE A 113 6.73 -2.63 11.43
N ALA A 114 8.06 -2.68 11.41
CA ALA A 114 8.81 -3.81 10.82
C ALA A 114 8.81 -5.10 11.66
N LYS A 115 8.36 -5.07 12.93
CA LYS A 115 8.01 -6.32 13.64
C LYS A 115 6.74 -6.93 13.07
N PHE A 116 5.80 -6.10 12.64
CA PHE A 116 4.62 -6.56 11.93
C PHE A 116 4.96 -6.86 10.46
N ASN A 117 4.42 -7.96 9.96
CA ASN A 117 4.50 -8.34 8.55
C ASN A 117 3.83 -7.22 7.73
N ALA A 118 4.60 -6.30 7.13
CA ALA A 118 4.06 -5.12 6.43
C ALA A 118 2.90 -5.44 5.45
N PRO A 119 2.96 -6.53 4.66
CA PRO A 119 1.81 -7.02 3.90
C PRO A 119 0.54 -7.21 4.73
N PHE A 120 0.65 -7.85 5.90
CA PHE A 120 -0.48 -8.10 6.80
C PHE A 120 -1.08 -6.81 7.36
N VAL A 121 -0.25 -5.86 7.78
CA VAL A 121 -0.73 -4.55 8.26
C VAL A 121 -1.50 -3.82 7.16
N MET A 122 -0.95 -3.79 5.95
CA MET A 122 -1.62 -3.16 4.82
C MET A 122 -2.93 -3.86 4.45
N THR A 123 -2.98 -5.19 4.55
CA THR A 123 -4.23 -5.93 4.35
C THR A 123 -5.30 -5.55 5.37
N ILE A 124 -4.94 -5.45 6.66
CA ILE A 124 -5.88 -4.99 7.70
C ILE A 124 -6.39 -3.58 7.39
N VAL A 125 -5.49 -2.66 7.01
CA VAL A 125 -5.88 -1.29 6.66
C VAL A 125 -6.82 -1.28 5.45
N ASN A 126 -6.51 -2.03 4.39
CA ASN A 126 -7.37 -2.14 3.22
C ASN A 126 -8.75 -2.70 3.59
N LEU A 127 -8.82 -3.76 4.40
CA LEU A 127 -10.07 -4.36 4.86
C LEU A 127 -10.88 -3.40 5.74
N TYR A 128 -10.23 -2.65 6.62
CA TYR A 128 -10.87 -1.62 7.42
C TYR A 128 -11.52 -0.54 6.54
N ILE A 129 -10.82 -0.07 5.51
CA ILE A 129 -11.37 0.92 4.57
C ILE A 129 -12.60 0.36 3.84
N ILE A 130 -12.51 -0.88 3.33
CA ILE A 130 -13.65 -1.55 2.68
C ILE A 130 -14.83 -1.62 3.66
N ALA A 131 -14.61 -2.12 4.87
CA ALA A 131 -15.66 -2.26 5.88
C ALA A 131 -16.31 -0.92 6.24
N ASN A 132 -15.51 0.13 6.44
CA ASN A 132 -15.99 1.48 6.77
C ASN A 132 -16.86 2.09 5.67
N TYR A 133 -16.53 1.87 4.40
CA TYR A 133 -17.36 2.35 3.29
C TYR A 133 -18.60 1.49 3.08
N CYS A 134 -18.48 0.17 3.23
CA CYS A 134 -19.65 -0.71 3.20
C CYS A 134 -20.64 -0.36 4.32
N SER A 135 -20.17 -0.06 5.53
CA SER A 135 -21.07 0.31 6.64
C SER A 135 -21.81 1.62 6.38
N LYS A 136 -21.21 2.57 5.65
CA LYS A 136 -21.84 3.83 5.26
C LYS A 136 -22.98 3.67 4.24
N ILE A 137 -23.12 2.51 3.57
CA ILE A 137 -24.29 2.22 2.73
C ILE A 137 -25.50 1.83 3.58
N TYR A 138 -25.27 1.14 4.69
CA TYR A 138 -26.34 0.54 5.51
C TYR A 138 -26.91 1.50 6.57
N TYR A 139 -26.30 2.67 6.75
CA TYR A 139 -26.73 3.75 7.64
C TYR A 139 -27.12 4.98 6.82
#